data_AF-A0A7Z9L004-F1
#
_entry.id   AF-A0A7Z9L004-F1
#
_cell.length_a   1.000
_cell.length_b   1.000
_cell.length_c   1.000
_cell.angle_alpha   90.00
_cell.angle_beta   90.00
_cell.angle_gamma   90.00
#
_symmetry.space_group_name_H-M   'P 1'
#
loop_
_entity.id
_entity.type
_entity.pdbx_description
1 polymer ?
#
loop_
_entity_poly.entity_id
_entity_poly.type
_entity_poly.pdbx_seq_one_letter_code
_entity_poly.pdbx_strand_id
1 'polypeptide(L)'
;FIFYDLTQVQIGSCTTQQISVAMACPVVAIHAERNEIIIYGGGVHFSKDLLDHPKHGSIFGLAARDNGESWGEMLDDVVLSRISQELGTIQAPSAYIDSINIGDIIKILPVHSCMTADLFSTYRLTSGKVISRLTH
;
A
#
# COMPACT_ATOMS: atom_id res chain seq x y z
N PHE A 1 -14.60 -8.74 10.02
CA PHE A 1 -14.50 -8.02 8.73
C PHE A 1 -13.56 -8.82 7.81
N ILE A 2 -13.76 -8.81 6.49
CA ILE A 2 -13.04 -9.73 5.57
C ILE A 2 -11.59 -9.27 5.29
N PHE A 3 -11.37 -7.96 5.06
CA PHE A 3 -10.05 -7.45 4.67
C PHE A 3 -9.23 -6.85 5.80
N TYR A 4 -9.86 -6.11 6.73
CA TYR A 4 -9.18 -5.20 7.66
C TYR A 4 -8.28 -4.17 6.93
N ASP A 5 -7.76 -3.20 7.66
CA ASP A 5 -6.92 -2.11 7.12
C ASP A 5 -6.17 -1.40 8.25
N LEU A 6 -5.34 -0.41 7.88
CA LEU A 6 -4.54 0.34 8.85
C LEU A 6 -5.42 1.13 9.85
N THR A 7 -6.60 1.60 9.43
CA THR A 7 -7.54 2.25 10.36
C THR A 7 -8.00 1.28 11.44
N GLN A 8 -8.37 0.06 11.07
CA GLN A 8 -8.76 -1.00 12.01
C GLN A 8 -7.62 -1.41 12.95
N VAL A 9 -6.36 -1.38 12.47
CA VAL A 9 -5.19 -1.59 13.34
C VAL A 9 -5.05 -0.46 14.36
N GLN A 10 -5.15 0.81 13.92
CA GLN A 10 -4.99 1.97 14.80
C GLN A 10 -6.03 2.01 15.93
N ILE A 11 -7.27 1.59 15.68
CA ILE A 11 -8.32 1.53 16.71
C ILE A 11 -8.28 0.24 17.54
N GLY A 12 -7.29 -0.64 17.32
CA GLY A 12 -7.11 -1.88 18.07
C GLY A 12 -8.10 -3.00 17.73
N SER A 13 -8.77 -2.93 16.58
CA SER A 13 -9.74 -3.94 16.14
C SER A 13 -9.11 -5.16 15.46
N CYS A 14 -7.86 -5.05 15.02
CA CYS A 14 -7.08 -6.15 14.45
C CYS A 14 -5.56 -5.90 14.58
N THR A 15 -4.76 -6.91 14.26
CA THR A 15 -3.31 -6.76 14.07
C THR A 15 -2.97 -6.59 12.59
N THR A 16 -1.77 -6.09 12.29
CA THR A 16 -1.30 -5.92 10.90
C THR A 16 -1.29 -7.24 10.12
N GLN A 17 -1.05 -8.37 10.78
CA GLN A 17 -1.08 -9.71 10.18
C GLN A 17 -2.49 -10.16 9.78
N GLN A 18 -3.53 -9.52 10.30
CA GLN A 18 -4.91 -9.81 9.93
C GLN A 18 -5.37 -9.01 8.71
N ILE A 19 -4.58 -8.05 8.23
CA ILE A 19 -4.85 -7.33 6.98
C ILE A 19 -4.63 -8.30 5.80
N SER A 20 -5.72 -8.65 5.13
CA SER A 20 -5.73 -9.64 4.03
C SER A 20 -5.82 -9.02 2.63
N VAL A 21 -5.57 -7.72 2.53
CA VAL A 21 -5.44 -6.99 1.26
C VAL A 21 -4.19 -6.10 1.23
N ALA A 22 -3.50 -6.08 0.09
CA ALA A 22 -2.47 -5.11 -0.21
C ALA A 22 -2.57 -4.73 -1.69
N MET A 23 -2.18 -3.49 -1.99
CA MET A 23 -2.09 -3.02 -3.36
C MET A 23 -0.69 -3.25 -3.91
N ALA A 24 -0.60 -3.92 -5.06
CA ALA A 24 0.64 -4.09 -5.79
C ALA A 24 0.88 -2.89 -6.71
N CYS A 25 1.86 -2.06 -6.37
CA CYS A 25 2.16 -0.82 -7.08
C CYS A 25 3.53 -0.90 -7.77
N PRO A 26 3.58 -0.83 -9.11
CA PRO A 26 4.84 -0.74 -9.84
C PRO A 26 5.63 0.54 -9.54
N VAL A 27 6.94 0.41 -9.38
CA VAL A 27 7.87 1.53 -9.26
C VAL A 27 8.12 2.13 -10.63
N VAL A 28 7.88 3.44 -10.77
CA VAL A 28 8.02 4.17 -12.04
C VAL A 28 9.20 5.16 -12.04
N ALA A 29 9.64 5.62 -10.87
CA ALA A 29 10.85 6.44 -10.74
C ALA A 29 11.45 6.34 -9.34
N ILE A 30 12.75 6.62 -9.23
CA ILE A 30 13.48 6.65 -7.96
C ILE A 30 14.23 7.98 -7.88
N HIS A 31 14.10 8.64 -6.73
CA HIS A 31 14.70 9.92 -6.39
C HIS A 31 15.47 9.78 -5.06
N ALA A 32 16.59 9.06 -5.10
CA ALA A 32 17.40 8.74 -3.93
C ALA A 32 17.89 10.01 -3.20
N GLU A 33 18.14 11.10 -3.93
CA GLU A 33 18.54 12.39 -3.37
C GLU A 33 17.48 13.05 -2.49
N ARG A 34 16.21 12.62 -2.63
CA ARG A 34 15.07 13.09 -1.83
C ARG A 34 14.52 12.02 -0.89
N ASN A 35 15.13 10.83 -0.86
CA ASN A 35 14.58 9.65 -0.21
C ASN A 35 13.14 9.31 -0.68
N GLU A 36 12.88 9.45 -1.99
CA GLU A 36 11.55 9.27 -2.59
C GLU A 36 11.56 8.18 -3.67
N ILE A 37 10.51 7.35 -3.68
CA ILE A 37 10.19 6.42 -4.77
C ILE A 37 8.82 6.79 -5.32
N ILE A 38 8.68 6.86 -6.64
CA ILE A 38 7.40 7.10 -7.30
C ILE A 38 6.81 5.78 -7.76
N ILE A 39 5.56 5.54 -7.40
CA ILE A 39 4.81 4.34 -7.76
C ILE A 39 3.59 4.68 -8.61
N TYR A 40 3.18 3.75 -9.47
CA TYR A 40 1.82 3.76 -10.04
C TYR A 40 0.86 3.22 -8.98
N GLY A 41 0.15 4.14 -8.31
CA GLY A 41 -0.52 3.91 -7.04
C GLY A 41 -1.01 5.22 -6.40
N GLY A 42 -1.84 5.98 -7.12
CA GLY A 42 -2.42 7.23 -6.64
C GLY A 42 -3.83 7.13 -6.03
N GLY A 43 -4.52 8.26 -5.93
CA GLY A 43 -5.84 8.38 -5.31
C GLY A 43 -6.95 7.58 -5.97
N VAL A 44 -6.88 7.27 -7.27
CA VAL A 44 -7.84 6.35 -7.92
C VAL A 44 -7.70 4.91 -7.45
N HIS A 45 -6.65 4.61 -6.69
CA HIS A 45 -6.42 3.29 -6.11
C HIS A 45 -6.57 3.30 -4.58
N PHE A 46 -6.18 4.38 -3.88
CA PHE A 46 -6.19 4.49 -2.40
C PHE A 46 -7.27 5.40 -1.80
N SER A 47 -8.27 5.84 -2.58
CA SER A 47 -9.41 6.69 -2.13
C SER A 47 -9.08 8.03 -1.43
N LYS A 48 -7.81 8.44 -1.37
CA LYS A 48 -7.32 9.64 -0.67
C LYS A 48 -7.61 9.69 0.83
N ASP A 49 -7.95 8.56 1.44
CA ASP A 49 -8.08 8.48 2.90
C ASP A 49 -6.71 8.66 3.58
N LEU A 50 -6.72 9.36 4.71
CA LEU A 50 -5.53 9.70 5.48
C LEU A 50 -5.56 9.00 6.85
N LEU A 51 -4.38 8.58 7.28
CA LEU A 51 -4.13 8.07 8.63
C LEU A 51 -3.07 8.94 9.29
N ASP A 52 -3.28 9.35 10.54
CA ASP A 52 -2.26 10.10 11.28
C ASP A 52 -1.24 9.12 11.88
N HIS A 53 -0.04 9.11 11.30
CA HIS A 53 1.09 8.32 11.75
C HIS A 53 1.90 9.07 12.80
N PRO A 54 2.28 8.44 13.93
CA PRO A 54 2.97 9.12 15.03
C PRO A 54 4.33 9.71 14.63
N LYS A 55 5.02 9.09 13.65
CA LYS A 55 6.35 9.51 13.19
C LYS A 55 6.32 10.35 11.90
N HIS A 56 5.35 10.11 11.03
CA HIS A 56 5.39 10.56 9.63
C HIS A 56 4.28 11.57 9.28
N GLY A 57 3.44 11.94 10.26
CA GLY A 57 2.28 12.80 10.03
C GLY A 57 1.19 12.06 9.28
N SER A 58 0.40 12.77 8.47
CA SER A 58 -0.70 12.16 7.72
C SER A 58 -0.18 11.37 6.51
N ILE A 59 -0.59 10.10 6.42
CA ILE A 59 -0.12 9.13 5.41
C ILE A 59 -1.30 8.49 4.65
N PHE A 60 -1.04 7.96 3.46
CA PHE A 60 -2.04 7.29 2.61
C PHE A 60 -1.87 5.76 2.57
N GLY A 61 -0.89 5.22 3.28
CA GLY A 61 -0.62 3.79 3.35
C GLY A 61 0.80 3.48 3.84
N LEU A 62 1.03 2.22 4.16
CA LEU A 62 2.33 1.71 4.61
C LEU A 62 2.75 0.53 3.73
N ALA A 63 4.02 0.46 3.36
CA ALA A 63 4.50 -0.70 2.62
C ALA A 63 4.54 -1.94 3.51
N ALA A 64 4.44 -3.10 2.89
CA ALA A 64 4.70 -4.39 3.53
C ALA A 64 5.84 -5.10 2.81
N ARG A 65 6.56 -5.95 3.55
CA ARG A 65 7.63 -6.78 3.00
C ARG A 65 7.09 -7.59 1.82
N ASP A 66 7.74 -7.50 0.68
CA ASP A 66 7.36 -8.31 -0.47
C ASP A 66 7.77 -9.77 -0.26
N ASN A 67 6.81 -10.68 -0.42
CA ASN A 67 7.00 -12.13 -0.41
C ASN A 67 6.50 -12.72 -1.75
N GLY A 68 6.61 -11.95 -2.84
CA GLY A 68 6.20 -12.32 -4.19
C GLY A 68 4.68 -12.20 -4.37
N GLU A 69 3.99 -13.34 -4.30
CA GLU A 69 2.53 -13.38 -4.50
C GLU A 69 1.75 -12.97 -3.24
N SER A 70 2.43 -12.84 -2.10
CA SER A 70 1.88 -12.32 -0.86
C SER A 70 2.77 -11.20 -0.30
N TRP A 71 2.40 -10.67 0.86
CA TRP A 71 3.20 -9.72 1.62
C TRP A 71 3.44 -10.27 3.03
N GLY A 72 4.47 -9.75 3.69
CA GLY A 72 4.85 -10.08 5.05
C GLY A 72 4.57 -8.92 6.00
N GLU A 73 5.52 -8.69 6.90
CA GLU A 73 5.43 -7.66 7.93
C GLU A 73 5.32 -6.25 7.34
N MET A 74 4.57 -5.40 8.05
CA MET A 74 4.46 -3.98 7.77
C MET A 74 5.80 -3.28 7.97
N LEU A 75 6.14 -2.37 7.06
CA LEU A 75 7.36 -1.56 7.09
C LEU A 75 6.99 -0.15 7.55
N ASP A 76 7.10 0.09 8.86
CA ASP A 76 6.66 1.34 9.52
C ASP A 76 7.35 2.61 8.97
N ASP A 77 8.56 2.46 8.43
CA ASP A 77 9.36 3.55 7.87
C ASP A 77 9.25 3.71 6.35
N VAL A 78 8.45 2.89 5.67
CA VAL A 78 8.25 2.96 4.22
C VAL A 78 6.82 3.37 3.93
N VAL A 79 6.63 4.66 3.66
CA VAL A 79 5.34 5.34 3.82
C VAL A 79 4.87 5.94 2.52
N LEU A 80 3.61 5.71 2.15
CA LEU A 80 2.94 6.46 1.10
C LEU A 80 2.55 7.85 1.61
N SER A 81 3.46 8.80 1.42
CA SER A 81 3.37 10.15 2.00
C SER A 81 2.55 11.12 1.16
N ARG A 82 2.49 10.90 -0.17
CA ARG A 82 1.73 11.75 -1.10
C ARG A 82 1.12 10.92 -2.22
N ILE A 83 0.01 11.41 -2.75
CA ILE A 83 -0.64 10.84 -3.93
C ILE A 83 -1.15 11.94 -4.85
N SER A 84 -0.99 11.72 -6.16
CA SER A 84 -1.74 12.41 -7.21
C SER A 84 -2.97 11.57 -7.59
N GLN A 85 -3.53 11.76 -8.79
CA GLN A 85 -4.61 10.90 -9.26
C GLN A 85 -4.12 9.45 -9.43
N GLU A 86 -3.00 9.23 -10.12
CA GLU A 86 -2.52 7.89 -10.48
C GLU A 86 -1.15 7.53 -9.90
N LEU A 87 -0.40 8.51 -9.42
CA LEU A 87 0.93 8.31 -8.86
C LEU A 87 0.95 8.46 -7.35
N GLY A 88 1.77 7.66 -6.69
CA GLY A 88 2.09 7.76 -5.27
C GLY A 88 3.55 8.10 -5.04
N THR A 89 3.86 8.79 -3.95
CA THR A 89 5.22 9.06 -3.48
C THR A 89 5.46 8.30 -2.18
N ILE A 90 6.36 7.33 -2.23
CA ILE A 90 6.86 6.62 -1.06
C ILE A 90 8.06 7.38 -0.50
N GLN A 91 8.04 7.67 0.79
CA GLN A 91 9.22 8.07 1.56
C GLN A 91 9.79 6.85 2.28
N ALA A 92 11.09 6.63 2.17
CA ALA A 92 11.74 5.44 2.74
C ALA A 92 13.19 5.72 3.15
N PRO A 93 13.77 4.92 4.07
CA PRO A 93 15.20 4.99 4.37
C PRO A 93 16.04 4.66 3.13
N SER A 94 17.24 5.26 3.04
CA SER A 94 18.16 5.02 1.91
C SER A 94 18.44 3.54 1.68
N ALA A 95 18.63 2.76 2.74
CA ALA A 95 18.86 1.32 2.65
C ALA A 95 17.70 0.55 1.97
N TYR A 96 16.46 1.02 2.10
CA TYR A 96 15.33 0.44 1.39
C TYR A 96 15.34 0.89 -0.08
N ILE A 97 15.59 2.17 -0.34
CA ILE A 97 15.65 2.73 -1.71
C ILE A 97 16.74 2.04 -2.53
N ASP A 98 17.91 1.82 -1.94
CA ASP A 98 19.05 1.14 -2.57
C ASP A 98 18.75 -0.32 -2.94
N SER A 99 17.70 -0.91 -2.35
CA SER A 99 17.25 -2.28 -2.65
C SER A 99 16.16 -2.37 -3.73
N ILE A 100 15.66 -1.23 -4.21
CA ILE A 100 14.54 -1.14 -5.14
C ILE A 100 15.01 -0.67 -6.51
N ASN A 101 14.45 -1.26 -7.56
CA ASN A 101 14.66 -0.87 -8.96
C ASN A 101 13.36 -0.38 -9.59
N ILE A 102 13.49 0.40 -10.67
CA ILE A 102 12.35 0.75 -11.52
C ILE A 102 11.76 -0.53 -12.13
N GLY A 103 10.44 -0.68 -12.06
CA GLY A 103 9.71 -1.88 -12.48
C GLY A 103 9.41 -2.86 -11.34
N ASP A 104 10.08 -2.74 -10.20
CA ASP A 104 9.76 -3.55 -9.02
C ASP A 104 8.34 -3.25 -8.53
N ILE A 105 7.76 -4.20 -7.79
CA ILE A 105 6.43 -4.06 -7.19
C ILE A 105 6.57 -3.80 -5.70
N ILE A 106 5.98 -2.70 -5.23
CA ILE A 106 5.82 -2.44 -3.79
C ILE A 106 4.39 -2.80 -3.37
N LYS A 107 4.26 -3.58 -2.30
CA LYS A 107 2.96 -3.91 -1.70
C LYS A 107 2.60 -2.85 -0.66
N ILE A 108 1.45 -2.18 -0.81
CA ILE A 108 0.98 -1.14 0.10
C ILE A 108 -0.28 -1.61 0.84
N LEU A 109 -0.25 -1.54 2.16
CA LEU A 109 -1.41 -1.73 3.03
C LEU A 109 -2.25 -0.44 2.99
N PRO A 110 -3.54 -0.52 2.61
CA PRO A 110 -4.38 0.68 2.49
C PRO A 110 -4.84 1.20 3.84
N VAL A 111 -5.08 2.51 3.93
CA VAL A 111 -5.70 3.16 5.10
C VAL A 111 -7.10 2.62 5.34
N HIS A 112 -7.89 2.48 4.26
CA HIS A 112 -9.25 1.98 4.31
C HIS A 112 -9.53 0.97 3.19
N SER A 113 -9.76 -0.28 3.58
CA SER A 113 -9.90 -1.40 2.65
C SER A 113 -11.17 -1.33 1.83
N CYS A 114 -12.29 -0.87 2.40
CA CYS A 114 -13.58 -0.84 1.71
C CYS A 114 -13.56 0.10 0.49
N MET A 115 -12.97 1.29 0.64
CA MET A 115 -12.89 2.25 -0.46
C MET A 115 -11.85 1.85 -1.50
N THR A 116 -10.73 1.26 -1.06
CA THR A 116 -9.75 0.66 -1.97
C THR A 116 -10.37 -0.48 -2.78
N ALA A 117 -11.11 -1.38 -2.13
CA ALA A 117 -11.72 -2.54 -2.74
C ALA A 117 -12.87 -2.18 -3.70
N ASP A 118 -13.56 -1.06 -3.47
CA ASP A 118 -14.62 -0.57 -4.36
C ASP A 118 -14.10 -0.15 -5.74
N LEU A 119 -12.85 0.31 -5.81
CA LEU A 119 -12.22 0.82 -7.03
C LEU A 119 -11.82 -0.27 -8.02
N PHE A 120 -11.85 -1.55 -7.60
CA PHE A 120 -11.45 -2.69 -8.46
C PHE A 120 -12.61 -3.67 -8.67
N SER A 121 -12.77 -4.11 -9.92
CA SER A 121 -13.74 -5.14 -10.32
C SER A 121 -13.27 -6.57 -10.05
N THR A 122 -11.97 -6.77 -9.83
CA THR A 122 -11.35 -8.08 -9.60
C THR A 122 -10.26 -8.01 -8.55
N TYR A 123 -10.10 -9.09 -7.78
CA TYR A 123 -9.00 -9.28 -6.83
C TYR A 123 -8.14 -10.47 -7.26
N ARG A 124 -6.83 -10.37 -7.08
CA ARG A 124 -5.90 -11.48 -7.27
C ARG A 124 -5.56 -12.09 -5.91
N LEU A 125 -5.89 -13.35 -5.73
CA LEU A 125 -5.54 -14.12 -4.54
C LEU A 125 -4.04 -14.47 -4.56
N THR A 126 -3.47 -14.71 -3.39
CA THR A 126 -2.07 -15.15 -3.23
C THR A 126 -1.79 -16.53 -3.85
N SER A 127 -2.85 -17.31 -4.13
CA SER A 127 -2.79 -18.55 -4.91
C SER A 127 -2.67 -18.33 -6.42
N GLY A 128 -2.68 -17.07 -6.89
CA GLY A 128 -2.70 -16.68 -8.29
C GLY A 128 -4.09 -16.66 -8.94
N LYS A 129 -5.13 -17.16 -8.24
CA LYS A 129 -6.51 -17.13 -8.73
C LYS A 129 -7.07 -15.71 -8.73
N VAL A 130 -7.78 -15.34 -9.78
CA VAL A 130 -8.54 -14.08 -9.85
C VAL A 130 -9.99 -14.34 -9.46
N ILE A 131 -10.54 -13.46 -8.62
CA ILE A 131 -11.96 -13.46 -8.24
C ILE A 131 -12.59 -12.12 -8.61
N SER A 132 -13.84 -12.14 -9.06
CA SER A 132 -14.59 -10.93 -9.37
C SER A 132 -15.31 -10.40 -8.12
N ARG A 133 -15.37 -9.08 -7.99
CA ARG A 133 -16.28 -8.43 -7.04
C ARG A 133 -17.71 -8.64 -7.52
N LEU A 134 -18.63 -8.94 -6.62
CA LEU A 134 -20.05 -9.06 -6.93
C LEU A 134 -20.55 -7.70 -7.44
N THR A 135 -20.93 -7.64 -8.71
CA THR A 135 -21.61 -6.49 -9.32
C THR A 135 -23.12 -6.69 -9.19
N HIS A 136 -23.81 -5.72 -8.60
CA HIS A 136 -25.28 -5.65 -8.59
C HIS A 136 -25.80 -5.17 -9.95
#